data_AF-F0LI48-F1
#
_entry.id   AF-F0LI48-F1
#
_cell.length_a   1.000
_cell.length_b   1.000
_cell.length_c   1.000
_cell.angle_alpha   90.00
_cell.angle_beta   90.00
_cell.angle_gamma   90.00
#
_symmetry.space_group_name_H-M   'P 1'
#
loop_
_entity.id
_entity.type
_entity.pdbx_description
1 polymer ?
#
loop_
_entity_poly.entity_id
_entity_poly.type
_entity_poly.pdbx_seq_one_letter_code
_entity_poly.pdbx_strand_id
1 'polypeptide(L)'
;MSISEEIKLHIKLAEEELAPANALLELGYYRDAISRAYYSMFHAAKALLLTKGINPKKHSGVVKMFGLHFVTEGFVEETYAKAFNRAFALRSRADYDIYYSPANEEAREIVESAEAFLERVKSALEMISDEEKALEAFLEELKGKFGDRIEEIIIFGSYVRGDYDEESDIDVMIVGNVSFDEIINISTKVLLKYGELISPIIISPEEFRRRNDSFIKTVKREGIKV
;
A
#
# COMPACT_ATOMS: atom_id res chain seq x y z
N MET A 1 1.11 6.87 11.20
CA MET A 1 0.37 8.09 10.78
C MET A 1 -0.90 7.59 10.14
N SER A 2 -2.10 7.87 10.66
CA SER A 2 -3.33 7.32 10.06
C SER A 2 -3.46 7.68 8.58
N ILE A 3 -4.01 6.78 7.76
CA ILE A 3 -4.42 7.04 6.36
C ILE A 3 -4.98 8.46 6.23
N SER A 4 -4.33 9.27 5.39
CA SER A 4 -4.66 10.68 5.24
C SER A 4 -6.09 10.88 4.76
N GLU A 5 -6.70 12.02 5.11
CA GLU A 5 -8.04 12.36 4.64
C GLU A 5 -8.14 12.38 3.12
N GLU A 6 -7.05 12.76 2.43
CA GLU A 6 -6.96 12.74 0.96
C GLU A 6 -7.12 11.34 0.38
N ILE A 7 -6.51 10.32 1.00
CA ILE A 7 -6.63 8.91 0.57
C ILE A 7 -8.08 8.44 0.72
N LYS A 8 -8.72 8.75 1.86
CA LYS A 8 -10.14 8.39 2.10
C LYS A 8 -11.08 9.03 1.09
N LEU A 9 -10.86 10.31 0.78
CA LEU A 9 -11.63 11.02 -0.23
C LEU A 9 -11.46 10.40 -1.62
N HIS A 10 -10.26 9.94 -1.99
CA HIS A 10 -10.06 9.23 -3.24
C HIS A 10 -10.79 7.89 -3.30
N ILE A 11 -10.81 7.09 -2.23
CA ILE A 11 -11.59 5.85 -2.19
C ILE A 11 -13.08 6.15 -2.30
N LYS A 12 -13.58 7.16 -1.59
CA LYS A 12 -14.97 7.59 -1.69
C LYS A 12 -15.34 8.01 -3.13
N LEU A 13 -14.48 8.79 -3.78
CA LEU A 13 -14.67 9.15 -5.19
C LEU A 13 -14.68 7.91 -6.09
N ALA A 14 -13.82 6.93 -5.83
CA ALA A 14 -13.81 5.70 -6.60
C ALA A 14 -15.13 4.92 -6.50
N GLU A 15 -15.73 4.86 -5.31
CA GLU A 15 -17.05 4.27 -5.07
C GLU A 15 -18.17 5.06 -5.75
N GLU A 16 -18.12 6.40 -5.66
CA GLU A 16 -19.08 7.31 -6.29
C GLU A 16 -19.03 7.27 -7.83
N GLU A 17 -17.90 6.90 -8.43
CA GLU A 17 -17.75 6.67 -9.87
C GLU A 17 -18.22 5.27 -10.30
N LEU A 18 -18.10 4.26 -9.43
CA LEU A 18 -18.46 2.87 -9.74
C LEU A 18 -19.98 2.66 -9.75
N ALA A 19 -20.69 3.23 -8.79
CA ALA A 19 -22.15 3.15 -8.71
C ALA A 19 -22.86 3.60 -10.02
N PRO A 20 -22.55 4.77 -10.60
CA PRO A 20 -23.13 5.16 -11.88
C PRO A 20 -22.59 4.32 -13.05
N ALA A 21 -21.34 3.82 -13.01
CA ALA A 21 -20.83 2.93 -14.06
C ALA A 21 -21.73 1.70 -14.25
N ASN A 22 -22.11 1.06 -13.13
CA ASN A 22 -23.05 -0.06 -13.10
C ASN A 22 -24.43 0.32 -13.66
N ALA A 23 -25.00 1.43 -13.20
CA ALA A 23 -26.31 1.88 -13.70
C ALA A 23 -26.28 2.17 -15.21
N LEU A 24 -25.21 2.78 -15.71
CA LEU A 24 -25.04 3.08 -17.14
C LEU A 24 -24.88 1.82 -17.98
N LEU A 25 -24.20 0.80 -17.46
CA LEU A 25 -24.08 -0.51 -18.12
C LEU A 25 -25.45 -1.15 -18.33
N GLU A 26 -26.27 -1.21 -17.27
CA GLU A 26 -27.62 -1.79 -17.31
C GLU A 26 -28.56 -1.03 -18.26
N LEU A 27 -28.41 0.30 -18.34
CA LEU A 27 -29.19 1.15 -19.23
C LEU A 27 -28.69 1.15 -20.68
N GLY A 28 -27.57 0.49 -20.99
CA GLY A 28 -27.02 0.42 -22.34
C GLY A 28 -26.11 1.59 -22.73
N TYR A 29 -25.77 2.49 -21.80
CA TYR A 29 -24.87 3.63 -22.02
C TYR A 29 -23.40 3.19 -21.87
N TYR A 30 -22.96 2.32 -22.77
CA TYR A 30 -21.68 1.61 -22.68
C TYR A 30 -20.44 2.52 -22.71
N ARG A 31 -20.47 3.61 -23.49
CA ARG A 31 -19.35 4.57 -23.53
C ARG A 31 -19.15 5.23 -22.18
N ASP A 32 -20.24 5.73 -21.60
CA ASP A 32 -20.23 6.39 -20.30
C ASP A 32 -19.88 5.41 -19.17
N ALA A 33 -20.38 4.17 -19.25
CA ALA A 33 -20.04 3.11 -18.29
C ALA A 33 -18.53 2.83 -18.26
N ILE A 34 -17.88 2.68 -19.43
CA ILE A 34 -16.42 2.50 -19.54
C ILE A 34 -15.67 3.69 -18.96
N SER A 35 -16.11 4.92 -19.26
CA SER A 35 -15.47 6.13 -18.76
C SER A 35 -15.51 6.19 -17.22
N ARG A 36 -16.70 5.97 -16.63
CA ARG A 36 -16.91 5.96 -15.17
C ARG A 36 -16.13 4.85 -14.47
N ALA A 37 -16.15 3.63 -15.01
CA ALA A 37 -15.37 2.51 -14.49
C ALA A 37 -13.86 2.82 -14.46
N TYR A 38 -13.32 3.42 -15.53
CA TYR A 38 -11.93 3.88 -15.52
C TYR A 38 -11.65 4.92 -14.44
N TYR A 39 -12.53 5.92 -14.24
CA TYR A 39 -12.33 6.95 -13.22
C TYR A 39 -12.40 6.38 -11.80
N SER A 40 -13.22 5.34 -11.58
CA SER A 40 -13.19 4.56 -10.34
C SER A 40 -11.81 3.95 -10.08
N MET A 41 -11.28 3.17 -11.04
CA MET A 41 -9.94 2.57 -10.93
C MET A 41 -8.83 3.63 -10.77
N PHE A 42 -8.96 4.76 -11.47
CA PHE A 42 -8.00 5.86 -11.38
C PHE A 42 -7.93 6.45 -9.98
N HIS A 43 -9.07 6.69 -9.34
CA HIS A 43 -9.10 7.22 -7.98
C HIS A 43 -8.64 6.19 -6.95
N ALA A 44 -8.97 4.91 -7.13
CA ALA A 44 -8.43 3.83 -6.31
C ALA A 44 -6.90 3.75 -6.42
N ALA A 45 -6.35 3.73 -7.64
CA ALA A 45 -4.90 3.70 -7.85
C ALA A 45 -4.20 4.95 -7.27
N LYS A 46 -4.86 6.12 -7.34
CA LYS A 46 -4.39 7.36 -6.70
C LYS A 46 -4.31 7.24 -5.18
N ALA A 47 -5.35 6.70 -4.55
CA ALA A 47 -5.39 6.48 -3.11
C ALA A 47 -4.19 5.64 -2.65
N LEU A 48 -3.91 4.54 -3.36
CA LEU A 48 -2.79 3.66 -3.04
C LEU A 48 -1.43 4.33 -3.29
N LEU A 49 -1.24 5.07 -4.39
CA LEU A 49 0.01 5.81 -4.64
C LEU A 49 0.32 6.88 -3.58
N LEU A 50 -0.71 7.50 -3.00
CA LEU A 50 -0.54 8.50 -1.96
C LEU A 50 0.00 7.91 -0.64
N THR A 51 -0.19 6.61 -0.37
CA THR A 51 0.43 5.96 0.80
C THR A 51 1.96 5.99 0.73
N LYS A 52 2.51 5.95 -0.49
CA LYS A 52 3.96 6.11 -0.76
C LYS A 52 4.37 7.56 -1.04
N GLY A 53 3.48 8.54 -0.83
CA GLY A 53 3.73 9.95 -1.12
C GLY A 53 3.87 10.28 -2.62
N ILE A 54 3.40 9.39 -3.51
CA ILE A 54 3.53 9.53 -4.96
C ILE A 54 2.28 10.19 -5.53
N ASN A 55 2.42 11.38 -6.11
CA ASN A 55 1.28 12.13 -6.66
C ASN A 55 1.47 12.56 -8.14
N PRO A 56 1.26 11.66 -9.12
CA PRO A 56 1.47 11.98 -10.53
C PRO A 56 0.40 12.94 -11.07
N LYS A 57 0.81 13.95 -11.86
CA LYS A 57 -0.14 14.95 -12.41
C LYS A 57 -0.95 14.46 -13.63
N LYS A 58 -0.49 13.41 -14.31
CA LYS A 58 -1.09 12.89 -15.55
C LYS A 58 -1.70 11.52 -15.31
N HIS A 59 -2.78 11.20 -16.03
CA HIS A 59 -3.42 9.88 -16.01
C HIS A 59 -2.45 8.74 -16.36
N SER A 60 -1.70 8.88 -17.45
CA SER A 60 -0.67 7.90 -17.83
C SER A 60 0.43 7.76 -16.77
N GLY A 61 0.70 8.81 -16.01
CA GLY A 61 1.61 8.77 -14.87
C GLY A 61 1.08 7.92 -13.72
N VAL A 62 -0.21 8.01 -13.42
CA VAL A 62 -0.85 7.16 -12.39
C VAL A 62 -0.78 5.69 -12.78
N VAL A 63 -1.17 5.35 -14.01
CA VAL A 63 -1.11 3.97 -14.52
C VAL A 63 0.31 3.42 -14.44
N LYS A 64 1.31 4.17 -14.90
CA LYS A 64 2.72 3.77 -14.85
C LYS A 64 3.22 3.57 -13.41
N MET A 65 2.98 4.54 -12.53
CA MET A 65 3.49 4.49 -11.16
C MET A 65 2.79 3.42 -10.34
N PHE A 66 1.51 3.15 -10.58
CA PHE A 66 0.81 2.02 -9.96
C PHE A 66 1.47 0.69 -10.32
N GLY A 67 1.74 0.45 -11.61
CA GLY A 67 2.44 -0.76 -12.04
C GLY A 67 3.86 -0.90 -11.45
N LEU A 68 4.58 0.22 -11.34
CA LEU A 68 5.92 0.23 -10.76
C LEU A 68 5.92 -0.08 -9.25
N HIS A 69 5.02 0.55 -8.49
CA HIS A 69 5.11 0.55 -7.03
C HIS A 69 4.17 -0.40 -6.30
N PHE A 70 3.23 -1.01 -7.01
CA PHE A 70 2.31 -1.96 -6.39
C PHE A 70 2.27 -3.30 -7.11
N VAL A 71 2.58 -3.35 -8.40
CA VAL A 71 2.62 -4.63 -9.13
C VAL A 71 4.02 -5.22 -9.19
N THR A 72 5.02 -4.43 -9.58
CA THR A 72 6.41 -4.91 -9.61
C THR A 72 6.93 -5.26 -8.22
N GLU A 73 6.46 -4.52 -7.21
CA GLU A 73 6.83 -4.71 -5.81
C GLU A 73 6.07 -5.85 -5.12
N GLY A 74 5.06 -6.47 -5.76
CA GLY A 74 4.35 -7.66 -5.24
C GLY A 74 3.03 -7.40 -4.51
N PHE A 75 2.71 -6.15 -4.16
CA PHE A 75 1.51 -5.78 -3.39
C PHE A 75 0.16 -6.02 -4.09
N VAL A 76 0.14 -6.03 -5.41
CA VAL A 76 -1.06 -6.18 -6.24
C VAL A 76 -0.71 -7.01 -7.47
N GLU A 77 -1.60 -7.92 -7.81
CA GLU A 77 -1.40 -8.91 -8.86
C GLU A 77 -1.41 -8.26 -10.26
N GLU A 78 -0.62 -8.82 -11.17
CA GLU A 78 -0.44 -8.29 -12.54
C GLU A 78 -1.77 -8.16 -13.31
N THR A 79 -2.75 -9.00 -12.99
CA THR A 79 -4.10 -8.97 -13.59
C THR A 79 -4.78 -7.60 -13.43
N TYR A 80 -4.62 -6.96 -12.26
CA TYR A 80 -5.22 -5.66 -11.97
C TYR A 80 -4.54 -4.53 -12.75
N ALA A 81 -3.21 -4.59 -12.95
CA ALA A 81 -2.53 -3.65 -13.84
C ALA A 81 -2.96 -3.82 -15.30
N LYS A 82 -3.15 -5.06 -15.78
CA LYS A 82 -3.66 -5.31 -17.14
C LYS A 82 -5.06 -4.73 -17.33
N ALA A 83 -5.96 -4.99 -16.37
CA ALA A 83 -7.30 -4.42 -16.35
C ALA A 83 -7.26 -2.88 -16.37
N PHE A 84 -6.44 -2.25 -15.52
CA PHE A 84 -6.35 -0.79 -15.44
C PHE A 84 -5.80 -0.15 -16.72
N ASN A 85 -4.78 -0.75 -17.34
CA ASN A 85 -4.26 -0.30 -18.64
C ASN A 85 -5.32 -0.43 -19.75
N ARG A 86 -6.09 -1.51 -19.76
CA ARG A 86 -7.18 -1.73 -20.71
C ARG A 86 -8.28 -0.69 -20.53
N ALA A 87 -8.73 -0.44 -19.31
CA ALA A 87 -9.70 0.60 -18.98
C ALA A 87 -9.23 1.99 -19.42
N PHE A 88 -7.96 2.33 -19.20
CA PHE A 88 -7.37 3.60 -19.64
C PHE A 88 -7.41 3.77 -21.17
N ALA A 89 -7.07 2.72 -21.91
CA ALA A 89 -7.11 2.73 -23.38
C ALA A 89 -8.54 2.84 -23.91
N LEU A 90 -9.48 2.05 -23.37
CA LEU A 90 -10.87 2.05 -23.82
C LEU A 90 -11.60 3.33 -23.44
N ARG A 91 -11.34 3.91 -22.26
CA ARG A 91 -11.87 5.23 -21.89
C ARG A 91 -11.45 6.32 -22.88
N SER A 92 -10.22 6.29 -23.36
CA SER A 92 -9.76 7.27 -24.37
C SER A 92 -10.57 7.17 -25.67
N ARG A 93 -10.95 5.95 -26.07
CA ARG A 93 -11.84 5.72 -27.23
C ARG A 93 -13.28 6.14 -26.90
N ALA A 94 -13.79 5.75 -25.74
CA ALA A 94 -15.14 6.06 -25.27
C ALA A 94 -15.41 7.57 -25.18
N ASP A 95 -14.39 8.38 -24.86
CA ASP A 95 -14.58 9.82 -24.70
C ASP A 95 -14.35 10.61 -25.99
N TYR A 96 -13.43 10.16 -26.87
CA TYR A 96 -12.96 10.99 -27.99
C TYR A 96 -13.13 10.38 -29.38
N ASP A 97 -13.23 9.04 -29.50
CA ASP A 97 -13.39 8.39 -30.80
C ASP A 97 -14.88 8.37 -31.18
N ILE A 98 -15.27 9.16 -32.18
CA ILE A 98 -16.65 9.28 -32.65
C ILE A 98 -17.18 8.03 -33.37
N TYR A 99 -16.29 7.14 -33.81
CA TYR A 99 -16.66 5.90 -34.50
C TYR A 99 -16.70 4.70 -33.56
N TYR A 100 -16.23 4.86 -32.33
CA TYR A 100 -16.21 3.78 -31.35
C TYR A 100 -17.61 3.51 -30.79
N SER A 101 -18.09 2.29 -30.96
CA SER A 101 -19.37 1.83 -30.41
C SER A 101 -19.12 0.53 -29.64
N PRO A 102 -18.84 0.59 -28.34
CA PRO A 102 -18.58 -0.60 -27.53
C PRO A 102 -19.79 -1.53 -27.48
N ALA A 103 -19.53 -2.83 -27.45
CA ALA A 103 -20.56 -3.84 -27.18
C ALA A 103 -20.84 -3.93 -25.68
N ASN A 104 -22.00 -4.49 -25.31
CA ASN A 104 -22.36 -4.75 -23.92
C ASN A 104 -21.27 -5.54 -23.17
N GLU A 105 -20.73 -6.57 -23.81
CA GLU A 105 -19.69 -7.43 -23.23
C GLU A 105 -18.40 -6.66 -22.92
N GLU A 106 -17.95 -5.79 -23.84
CA GLU A 106 -16.74 -4.98 -23.63
C GLU A 106 -16.93 -3.98 -22.48
N ALA A 107 -18.11 -3.35 -22.38
CA ALA A 107 -18.40 -2.46 -21.27
C ALA A 107 -18.53 -3.21 -19.94
N ARG A 108 -19.21 -4.37 -19.93
CA ARG A 108 -19.37 -5.21 -18.74
C ARG A 108 -18.01 -5.66 -18.20
N GLU A 109 -17.12 -6.16 -19.07
CA GLU A 109 -15.77 -6.59 -18.69
C GLU A 109 -15.02 -5.47 -17.93
N ILE A 110 -15.11 -4.22 -18.40
CA ILE A 110 -14.43 -3.08 -17.78
C ILE A 110 -15.07 -2.67 -16.46
N VAL A 111 -16.40 -2.71 -16.37
CA VAL A 111 -17.10 -2.40 -15.11
C VAL A 111 -16.78 -3.45 -14.05
N GLU A 112 -16.90 -4.74 -14.36
CA GLU A 112 -16.56 -5.83 -13.44
C GLU A 112 -15.08 -5.78 -13.03
N SER A 113 -14.19 -5.46 -13.98
CA SER A 113 -12.77 -5.25 -13.67
C SER A 113 -12.54 -4.07 -12.74
N ALA A 114 -13.32 -3.00 -12.85
CA ALA A 114 -13.23 -1.83 -11.97
C ALA A 114 -13.72 -2.15 -10.55
N GLU A 115 -14.78 -2.96 -10.42
CA GLU A 115 -15.25 -3.47 -9.12
C GLU A 115 -14.16 -4.29 -8.41
N ALA A 116 -13.62 -5.30 -9.10
CA ALA A 116 -12.58 -6.16 -8.56
C ALA A 116 -11.30 -5.36 -8.20
N PHE A 117 -10.93 -4.39 -9.04
CA PHE A 117 -9.78 -3.52 -8.79
C PHE A 117 -9.99 -2.64 -7.56
N LEU A 118 -11.17 -2.03 -7.41
CA LEU A 118 -11.47 -1.19 -6.24
C LEU A 118 -11.40 -1.99 -4.95
N GLU A 119 -12.01 -3.17 -4.92
CA GLU A 119 -11.98 -4.03 -3.74
C GLU A 119 -10.56 -4.49 -3.40
N ARG A 120 -9.76 -4.89 -4.40
CA ARG A 120 -8.36 -5.26 -4.16
C ARG A 120 -7.53 -4.09 -3.59
N VAL A 121 -7.75 -2.87 -4.09
CA VAL A 121 -7.08 -1.67 -3.58
C VAL A 121 -7.51 -1.36 -2.15
N LYS A 122 -8.80 -1.51 -1.81
CA LYS A 122 -9.27 -1.34 -0.43
C LYS A 122 -8.59 -2.35 0.50
N SER A 123 -8.53 -3.62 0.12
CA SER A 123 -7.81 -4.63 0.89
C SER A 123 -6.33 -4.29 1.06
N ALA A 124 -5.66 -3.80 0.01
CA ALA A 124 -4.27 -3.33 0.11
C ALA A 124 -4.10 -2.17 1.11
N LEU A 125 -5.04 -1.23 1.13
CA LEU A 125 -5.03 -0.11 2.08
C LEU A 125 -5.28 -0.56 3.53
N GLU A 126 -6.14 -1.57 3.72
CA GLU A 126 -6.39 -2.15 5.05
C GLU A 126 -5.14 -2.83 5.60
N MET A 127 -4.44 -3.65 4.78
CA MET A 127 -3.17 -4.27 5.15
C MET A 127 -2.13 -3.23 5.58
N ILE A 128 -1.91 -2.20 4.75
CA ILE A 128 -1.00 -1.10 5.08
C ILE A 128 -1.39 -0.42 6.40
N SER A 129 -2.70 -0.22 6.65
CA SER A 129 -3.16 0.40 7.88
C SER A 129 -2.91 -0.48 9.11
N ASP A 130 -2.97 -1.81 8.99
CA ASP A 130 -2.80 -2.73 10.10
C ASP A 130 -1.31 -2.91 10.44
N GLU A 131 -0.43 -2.95 9.44
CA GLU A 131 1.03 -2.84 9.60
C GLU A 131 1.41 -1.57 10.39
N GLU A 132 0.89 -0.42 10.00
CA GLU A 132 1.16 0.85 10.69
C GLU A 132 0.70 0.83 12.15
N LYS A 133 -0.51 0.31 12.43
CA LYS A 133 -1.02 0.19 13.80
C LYS A 133 -0.22 -0.80 14.63
N ALA A 134 0.21 -1.90 14.03
CA ALA A 134 1.04 -2.91 14.69
C ALA A 134 2.37 -2.31 15.14
N LEU A 135 3.04 -1.61 14.22
CA LEU A 135 4.29 -0.90 14.50
C LEU A 135 4.10 0.20 15.56
N GLU A 136 3.06 1.02 15.45
CA GLU A 136 2.77 2.07 16.46
C GLU A 136 2.55 1.45 17.84
N ALA A 137 1.73 0.41 17.95
CA ALA A 137 1.48 -0.28 19.21
C ALA A 137 2.75 -0.89 19.81
N PHE A 138 3.61 -1.46 18.97
CA PHE A 138 4.90 -2.00 19.39
C PHE A 138 5.82 -0.90 19.94
N LEU A 139 5.97 0.21 19.21
CA LEU A 139 6.81 1.32 19.61
C LEU A 139 6.30 1.99 20.90
N GLU A 140 5.00 2.13 21.07
CA GLU A 140 4.38 2.66 22.29
C GLU A 140 4.67 1.77 23.51
N GLU A 141 4.45 0.45 23.41
CA GLU A 141 4.72 -0.47 24.52
C GLU A 141 6.22 -0.55 24.84
N LEU A 142 7.07 -0.51 23.80
CA LEU A 142 8.52 -0.51 23.93
C LEU A 142 9.03 0.74 24.65
N LYS A 143 8.62 1.94 24.19
CA LYS A 143 8.99 3.24 24.80
C LYS A 143 8.43 3.34 26.22
N GLY A 144 7.20 2.88 26.45
CA GLY A 144 6.55 2.92 27.77
C GLY A 144 7.23 2.06 28.83
N LYS A 145 7.79 0.90 28.43
CA LYS A 145 8.45 -0.03 29.38
C LYS A 145 9.96 0.15 29.48
N PHE A 146 10.61 0.51 28.38
CA PHE A 146 12.07 0.43 28.25
C PHE A 146 12.71 1.71 27.72
N GLY A 147 11.99 2.84 27.68
CA GLY A 147 12.49 4.11 27.16
C GLY A 147 13.86 4.53 27.70
N ASP A 148 14.09 4.42 29.02
CA ASP A 148 15.37 4.77 29.64
C ASP A 148 16.54 3.81 29.30
N ARG A 149 16.22 2.64 28.76
CA ARG A 149 17.19 1.57 28.42
C ARG A 149 17.43 1.48 26.91
N ILE A 150 16.74 2.28 26.11
CA ILE A 150 16.83 2.27 24.65
C ILE A 150 17.46 3.59 24.19
N GLU A 151 18.56 3.48 23.46
CA GLU A 151 19.27 4.61 22.86
C GLU A 151 18.66 4.99 21.51
N GLU A 152 18.28 3.98 20.71
CA GLU A 152 17.80 4.18 19.34
C GLU A 152 16.90 3.02 18.89
N ILE A 153 15.87 3.34 18.11
CA ILE A 153 15.05 2.35 17.40
C ILE A 153 15.15 2.67 15.91
N ILE A 154 15.45 1.65 15.11
CA ILE A 154 15.68 1.79 13.67
C ILE A 154 14.85 0.75 12.94
N ILE A 155 13.92 1.20 12.10
CA ILE A 155 13.21 0.32 11.18
C ILE A 155 14.06 0.17 9.93
N PHE A 156 14.21 -1.04 9.43
CA PHE A 156 14.97 -1.31 8.21
C PHE A 156 14.30 -2.45 7.42
N GLY A 157 14.96 -2.98 6.39
CA GLY A 157 14.45 -4.13 5.65
C GLY A 157 13.48 -3.76 4.52
N SER A 158 12.67 -4.73 4.09
CA SER A 158 11.60 -4.54 3.10
C SER A 158 10.68 -3.40 3.52
N TYR A 159 10.34 -3.38 4.83
CA TYR A 159 10.10 -2.22 5.72
C TYR A 159 10.15 -0.83 5.03
N VAL A 160 11.38 -0.52 4.68
CA VAL A 160 11.76 0.82 4.26
C VAL A 160 11.93 0.92 2.74
N ARG A 161 12.18 -0.22 2.07
CA ARG A 161 12.47 -0.26 0.63
C ARG A 161 11.22 -0.28 -0.23
N GLY A 162 10.09 -0.74 0.29
CA GLY A 162 8.87 -0.84 -0.51
C GLY A 162 8.78 -2.09 -1.37
N ASP A 163 9.77 -2.99 -1.39
CA ASP A 163 9.67 -4.28 -2.07
C ASP A 163 9.10 -5.32 -1.10
N TYR A 164 7.80 -5.67 -1.18
CA TYR A 164 7.16 -6.57 -0.20
C TYR A 164 6.27 -7.65 -0.80
N ASP A 165 6.40 -8.81 -0.17
CA ASP A 165 5.48 -9.94 -0.23
C ASP A 165 4.48 -9.86 0.94
N GLU A 166 3.29 -10.46 0.81
CA GLU A 166 2.19 -10.50 1.78
C GLU A 166 2.57 -11.16 3.13
N GLU A 167 3.77 -11.75 3.24
CA GLU A 167 4.32 -12.39 4.46
C GLU A 167 5.49 -11.63 5.12
N SER A 168 5.73 -10.36 4.75
CA SER A 168 6.98 -9.69 5.13
C SER A 168 7.01 -9.20 6.58
N ASP A 169 8.01 -9.66 7.34
CA ASP A 169 8.32 -9.18 8.68
C ASP A 169 8.65 -7.67 8.73
N ILE A 170 8.13 -6.96 9.73
CA ILE A 170 8.59 -5.59 10.05
C ILE A 170 9.89 -5.70 10.86
N ASP A 171 11.03 -5.51 10.20
CA ASP A 171 12.35 -5.54 10.81
C ASP A 171 12.64 -4.29 11.66
N VAL A 172 12.80 -4.48 12.97
CA VAL A 172 13.06 -3.39 13.92
C VAL A 172 14.35 -3.64 14.70
N MET A 173 15.34 -2.78 14.53
CA MET A 173 16.55 -2.80 15.36
C MET A 173 16.34 -1.95 16.60
N ILE A 174 16.60 -2.54 17.77
CA ILE A 174 16.53 -1.89 19.07
C ILE A 174 17.95 -1.80 19.61
N VAL A 175 18.49 -0.59 19.62
CA VAL A 175 19.80 -0.28 20.20
C VAL A 175 19.58 0.08 21.66
N GLY A 176 19.90 -0.84 22.57
CA GLY A 176 19.60 -0.65 23.98
C GLY A 176 20.07 -1.79 24.87
N ASN A 177 19.91 -1.60 26.18
CA ASN A 177 20.23 -2.58 27.21
C ASN A 177 18.96 -3.34 27.62
N VAL A 178 18.36 -4.06 26.67
CA VAL A 178 17.14 -4.88 26.83
C VAL A 178 17.41 -6.34 26.46
N SER A 179 16.68 -7.28 27.04
CA SER A 179 16.81 -8.71 26.72
C SER A 179 15.84 -9.14 25.61
N PHE A 180 16.14 -10.25 24.95
CA PHE A 180 15.24 -10.83 23.96
C PHE A 180 13.87 -11.21 24.55
N ASP A 181 13.85 -11.79 25.75
CA ASP A 181 12.62 -12.20 26.43
C ASP A 181 11.72 -11.00 26.77
N GLU A 182 12.31 -9.83 27.04
CA GLU A 182 11.55 -8.60 27.29
C GLU A 182 10.82 -8.12 26.04
N ILE A 183 11.47 -8.22 24.87
CA ILE A 183 10.94 -7.70 23.61
C ILE A 183 9.99 -8.70 22.93
N ILE A 184 10.30 -10.00 22.95
CA ILE A 184 9.48 -11.02 22.29
C ILE A 184 8.05 -11.05 22.81
N ASN A 185 7.86 -10.74 24.10
CA ASN A 185 6.54 -10.61 24.72
C ASN A 185 5.71 -9.46 24.13
N ILE A 186 6.36 -8.36 23.72
CA ILE A 186 5.68 -7.25 23.05
C ILE A 186 5.33 -7.66 21.61
N SER A 187 6.31 -8.16 20.85
CA SER A 187 6.09 -8.61 19.47
C SER A 187 4.97 -9.64 19.36
N THR A 188 4.92 -10.61 20.28
CA THR A 188 3.88 -11.66 20.29
C THR A 188 2.48 -11.08 20.51
N LYS A 189 2.33 -10.09 21.39
CA LYS A 189 1.03 -9.43 21.60
C LYS A 189 0.57 -8.66 20.38
N VAL A 190 1.51 -8.00 19.69
CA VAL A 190 1.23 -7.26 18.47
C VAL A 190 0.78 -8.22 17.37
N LEU A 191 1.52 -9.31 17.15
CA LEU A 191 1.14 -10.36 16.21
C LEU A 191 -0.27 -10.90 16.48
N LEU A 192 -0.60 -11.22 17.74
CA LEU A 192 -1.92 -11.74 18.09
C LEU A 192 -3.06 -10.73 17.89
N LYS A 193 -2.76 -9.44 17.99
CA LYS A 193 -3.77 -8.38 17.90
C LYS A 193 -3.99 -7.87 16.48
N TYR A 194 -2.92 -7.76 15.70
CA TYR A 194 -2.94 -7.14 14.38
C TYR A 194 -2.71 -8.13 13.24
N GLY A 195 -2.25 -9.36 13.53
CA GLY A 195 -1.86 -10.32 12.48
C GLY A 195 -0.46 -10.07 11.93
N GLU A 196 0.21 -8.99 12.34
CA GLU A 196 1.47 -8.52 11.78
C GLU A 196 2.67 -8.96 12.61
N LEU A 197 3.68 -9.53 11.94
CA LEU A 197 4.91 -10.00 12.57
C LEU A 197 5.96 -8.87 12.62
N ILE A 198 6.29 -8.44 13.85
CA ILE A 198 7.44 -7.56 14.10
C ILE A 198 8.63 -8.41 14.51
N SER A 199 9.71 -8.30 13.75
CA SER A 199 10.97 -9.01 13.97
C SER A 199 12.00 -8.10 14.66
N PRO A 200 12.13 -8.18 16.00
CA PRO A 200 13.08 -7.35 16.73
C PRO A 200 14.50 -7.90 16.66
N ILE A 201 15.46 -7.05 16.29
CA ILE A 201 16.89 -7.31 16.44
C ILE A 201 17.44 -6.41 17.53
N ILE A 202 17.92 -7.03 18.60
CA ILE A 202 18.43 -6.31 19.77
C ILE A 202 19.95 -6.25 19.70
N ILE A 203 20.51 -5.06 19.91
CA ILE A 203 21.95 -4.84 19.94
C ILE A 203 22.30 -3.83 21.04
N SER A 204 23.40 -4.06 21.75
CA SER A 204 23.86 -3.10 22.76
C SER A 204 24.38 -1.82 22.10
N PRO A 205 24.28 -0.65 22.77
CA PRO A 205 24.85 0.61 22.30
C PRO A 205 26.34 0.52 21.90
N GLU A 206 27.13 -0.19 22.70
CA GLU A 206 28.56 -0.36 22.45
C GLU A 206 28.81 -1.20 21.19
N GLU A 207 28.09 -2.31 21.04
CA GLU A 207 28.23 -3.17 19.88
C GLU A 207 27.77 -2.47 18.60
N PHE A 208 26.65 -1.75 18.63
CA PHE A 208 26.15 -1.01 17.47
C PHE A 208 27.13 0.06 16.97
N ARG A 209 27.86 0.72 17.88
CA ARG A 209 28.90 1.69 17.54
C ARG A 209 30.14 1.02 16.94
N ARG A 210 30.59 -0.10 17.51
CA ARG A 210 31.83 -0.79 17.10
C ARG A 210 31.66 -1.62 15.82
N ARG A 211 30.50 -2.23 15.62
CA ARG A 211 30.24 -3.18 14.53
C ARG A 211 30.12 -2.45 13.19
N ASN A 212 30.80 -2.98 12.17
CA ASN A 212 30.95 -2.35 10.86
C ASN A 212 30.87 -3.36 9.70
N ASP A 213 30.08 -4.42 9.88
CA ASP A 213 29.80 -5.39 8.81
C ASP A 213 28.79 -4.85 7.79
N SER A 214 28.54 -5.62 6.73
CA SER A 214 27.60 -5.25 5.68
C SER A 214 26.19 -5.00 6.22
N PHE A 215 25.77 -5.76 7.23
CA PHE A 215 24.44 -5.64 7.82
C PHE A 215 24.27 -4.31 8.55
N ILE A 216 25.12 -3.99 9.52
CA ILE A 216 25.05 -2.72 10.27
C ILE A 216 25.25 -1.50 9.36
N LYS A 217 26.10 -1.61 8.33
CA LYS A 217 26.24 -0.54 7.32
C LYS A 217 24.94 -0.31 6.56
N THR A 218 24.23 -1.38 6.22
CA THR A 218 22.95 -1.29 5.52
C THR A 218 21.89 -0.67 6.42
N VAL A 219 21.75 -1.13 7.67
CA VAL A 219 20.82 -0.54 8.65
C VAL A 219 21.11 0.95 8.87
N LYS A 220 22.38 1.35 9.02
CA LYS A 220 22.76 2.77 9.19
C LYS A 220 22.51 3.62 7.95
N ARG A 221 22.55 3.03 6.75
CA ARG A 221 22.39 3.73 5.47
C ARG A 221 20.93 3.86 5.07
N GLU A 222 20.17 2.78 5.23
CA GLU A 222 18.80 2.63 4.71
C GLU A 222 17.76 2.73 5.82
N GLY A 223 18.12 2.50 7.08
CA GLY A 223 17.16 2.47 8.18
C GLY A 223 16.62 3.85 8.55
N ILE A 224 15.37 3.85 9.02
CA ILE A 224 14.66 5.04 9.50
C ILE A 224 14.63 4.99 11.03
N LYS A 225 15.15 6.04 11.66
CA LYS A 225 15.10 6.22 13.12
C LYS A 225 13.71 6.70 13.54
N VAL A 226 13.11 6.09 14.56
CA VAL A 226 11.73 6.35 15.03
C VAL A 226 11.58 6.48 16.54
#